data_AF-A0A6C2YVT1-F1
#
_entry.id   AF-A0A6C2YVT1-F1
#
_cell.length_a   1.000
_cell.length_b   1.000
_cell.length_c   1.000
_cell.angle_alpha   90.00
_cell.angle_beta   90.00
_cell.angle_gamma   90.00
#
_symmetry.space_group_name_H-M   'P 1'
#
loop_
_entity.id
_entity.type
_entity.pdbx_description
1 polymer ?
#
loop_
_entity_poly.entity_id
_entity_poly.type
_entity_poly.pdbx_seq_one_letter_code
_entity_poly.pdbx_strand_id
1 'polypeptide(L)'
;MNESKDLLDQLLELSPERKRQFIQYLTAGVPEFHRGYDRSYTMVVEERDFPSIVQTPDVCGGDARLIRTRIPIWLLEQMRQAGFSESKILESYPTLTARDLAEAWEYVMIHRDEIQKAIQENQLD
;
A
#
# COMPACT_ATOMS: atom_id res chain seq x y z
N MET A 1 32.48 9.72 5.10
CA MET A 1 31.57 9.82 6.27
C MET A 1 31.48 11.28 6.67
N ASN A 2 30.45 12.03 6.26
CA ASN A 2 29.79 12.99 7.17
C ASN A 2 28.62 13.76 6.56
N GLU A 3 28.35 13.71 5.25
CA GLU A 3 27.32 14.58 4.65
C GLU A 3 25.92 14.34 5.23
N SER A 4 25.54 13.07 5.44
CA SER A 4 24.22 12.76 6.01
C SER A 4 24.08 13.16 7.48
N LYS A 5 25.17 13.27 8.24
CA LYS A 5 25.12 13.70 9.65
C LYS A 5 25.11 15.23 9.75
N ASP A 6 25.91 15.88 8.91
CA ASP A 6 25.98 17.33 8.79
C ASP A 6 24.65 17.96 8.38
N LEU A 7 23.90 17.31 7.47
CA LEU A 7 22.55 17.73 7.10
C LEU A 7 21.53 17.60 8.23
N LEU A 8 21.66 16.58 9.08
CA LEU A 8 20.76 16.38 10.22
C LEU A 8 21.02 17.41 11.33
N ASP A 9 22.29 17.73 11.57
CA ASP A 9 22.69 18.76 12.52
C ASP A 9 22.23 20.16 12.06
N GLN A 10 22.39 20.47 10.76
CA GLN A 10 21.85 21.70 10.16
C GLN A 10 20.32 21.78 10.24
N LEU A 11 19.61 20.65 10.09
CA LEU A 11 18.15 20.61 10.22
C LEU A 11 17.70 20.87 11.66
N LEU A 12 18.47 20.42 12.66
CA LEU A 12 18.19 20.62 14.08
C LEU A 12 18.39 22.08 14.51
N GLU A 13 19.33 22.81 13.90
CA GLU A 13 19.61 24.22 14.21
C GLU A 13 18.63 25.22 13.55
N LEU A 14 17.81 24.79 12.58
CA LEU A 14 16.84 25.66 11.94
C LEU A 14 15.71 26.09 12.89
N SER A 15 15.28 27.35 12.77
CA SER A 15 14.12 27.88 13.51
C SER A 15 12.85 27.07 13.18
N PRO A 16 11.86 27.03 14.10
CA PRO A 16 10.61 26.30 13.87
C PRO A 16 9.88 26.69 12.56
N GLU A 17 10.06 27.92 12.09
CA GLU A 17 9.48 28.45 10.86
C GLU A 17 10.20 27.90 9.62
N ARG A 18 11.53 27.83 9.67
CA ARG A 18 12.33 27.28 8.57
C ARG A 18 12.18 25.77 8.46
N LYS A 19 12.08 25.05 9.58
CA LYS A 19 11.72 23.62 9.60
C LYS A 19 10.37 23.37 8.93
N ARG A 20 9.38 24.24 9.19
CA ARG A 20 8.05 24.17 8.55
C ARG A 20 8.11 24.38 7.04
N GLN A 21 8.85 25.39 6.56
CA GLN A 21 9.05 25.60 5.12
C GLN A 21 9.78 24.43 4.45
N PHE A 22 10.75 23.82 5.14
CA PHE A 22 11.51 22.70 4.58
C PHE A 22 10.66 21.44 4.44
N ILE A 23 9.83 21.13 5.46
CA ILE A 23 8.82 20.06 5.38
C ILE A 23 7.86 20.33 4.20
N GLN A 24 7.44 21.58 4.02
CA GLN A 24 6.56 21.97 2.92
C GLN A 24 7.24 21.78 1.55
N TYR A 25 8.53 22.06 1.42
CA TYR A 25 9.30 21.86 0.18
C TYR A 25 9.52 20.38 -0.14
N LEU A 26 9.81 19.56 0.88
CA LEU A 26 9.91 18.11 0.73
C LEU A 26 8.55 17.48 0.39
N THR A 27 7.46 18.02 0.95
CA THR A 27 6.10 17.55 0.66
C THR A 27 5.62 18.00 -0.72
N ALA A 28 6.02 19.19 -1.18
CA ALA A 28 5.67 19.70 -2.51
C ALA A 28 6.37 18.96 -3.67
N GLY A 29 7.49 18.25 -3.41
CA GLY A 29 8.19 17.43 -4.39
C GLY A 29 7.79 15.95 -4.40
N VAL A 30 6.89 15.53 -3.51
CA VAL A 30 6.36 14.17 -3.47
C VAL A 30 4.96 14.22 -4.08
N PRO A 31 4.69 13.51 -5.20
CA PRO A 31 3.35 13.37 -5.72
C PRO A 31 2.48 12.74 -4.63
N GLU A 32 1.56 13.55 -4.08
CA GLU A 32 0.30 13.12 -3.49
C GLU A 32 0.37 11.82 -2.66
N PHE A 33 1.11 11.86 -1.55
CA PHE A 33 0.80 10.99 -0.43
C PHE A 33 -0.61 11.38 0.03
N HIS A 34 -1.60 10.57 -0.32
CA HIS A 34 -3.01 10.71 0.04
C HIS A 34 -3.17 10.62 1.57
N ARG A 35 -2.83 11.69 2.27
CA ARG A 35 -3.14 11.89 3.68
C ARG A 35 -4.29 12.87 3.76
N GLY A 36 -5.49 12.34 3.53
CA GLY A 36 -6.73 13.04 3.81
C GLY A 36 -6.79 13.44 5.29
N TYR A 37 -6.50 14.71 5.55
CA TYR A 37 -6.92 15.44 6.75
C TYR A 37 -7.24 16.89 6.31
N ASP A 38 -8.20 17.04 5.41
CA ASP A 38 -8.95 18.28 5.25
C ASP A 38 -10.09 18.29 6.30
N ARG A 39 -10.19 19.38 7.03
CA ARG A 39 -11.11 19.67 8.14
C ARG A 39 -12.48 20.18 7.68
N SER A 40 -12.95 19.82 6.50
CA SER A 40 -14.32 20.10 6.08
C SER A 40 -14.99 18.83 5.57
N TYR A 41 -16.01 18.39 6.31
CA TYR A 41 -16.77 17.15 6.09
C TYR A 41 -17.57 17.25 4.77
N THR A 42 -16.91 16.90 3.66
CA THR A 42 -17.57 16.49 2.43
C THR A 42 -16.99 15.13 2.09
N MET A 43 -17.81 14.07 2.18
CA MET A 43 -17.41 12.74 1.71
C MET A 43 -17.22 12.78 0.19
N VAL A 44 -16.03 13.16 -0.25
CA VAL A 44 -15.50 12.68 -1.52
C VAL A 44 -15.01 11.27 -1.24
N VAL A 45 -15.92 10.29 -1.44
CA VAL A 45 -15.48 8.92 -1.67
C VAL A 45 -14.76 8.94 -3.02
N GLU A 46 -13.46 9.24 -3.00
CA GLU A 46 -12.63 8.94 -4.14
C GLU A 46 -12.70 7.42 -4.32
N GLU A 47 -13.44 6.96 -5.34
CA GLU A 47 -13.32 5.60 -5.84
C GLU A 47 -11.87 5.44 -6.28
N ARG A 48 -11.05 4.88 -5.39
CA ARG A 48 -9.67 4.55 -5.72
C ARG A 48 -9.71 3.40 -6.71
N ASP A 49 -9.30 3.70 -7.94
CA ASP A 49 -9.12 2.68 -8.96
C ASP A 49 -7.87 1.86 -8.65
N PHE A 50 -8.03 0.54 -8.65
CA PHE A 50 -6.95 -0.43 -8.56
C PHE A 50 -6.72 -1.06 -9.95
N PRO A 51 -6.03 -0.39 -10.88
CA PRO A 51 -5.86 -0.86 -12.25
C PRO A 51 -5.23 -2.26 -12.37
N SER A 52 -4.45 -2.70 -11.39
CA SER A 52 -3.87 -4.05 -11.39
C SER A 52 -4.71 -5.10 -10.68
N ILE A 53 -5.87 -4.75 -10.10
CA ILE A 53 -6.73 -5.68 -9.37
C ILE A 53 -8.05 -5.86 -10.12
N VAL A 54 -8.44 -7.11 -10.30
CA VAL A 54 -9.67 -7.48 -11.01
C VAL A 54 -10.45 -8.50 -10.21
N GLN A 55 -11.78 -8.34 -10.19
CA GLN A 55 -12.73 -9.34 -9.70
C GLN A 55 -13.51 -9.87 -10.91
N THR A 56 -13.50 -11.18 -11.11
CA THR A 56 -14.32 -11.80 -12.16
C THR A 56 -14.99 -13.03 -11.58
N PRO A 57 -16.33 -13.12 -11.62
CA PRO A 57 -17.09 -14.18 -10.93
C PRO A 57 -16.58 -15.61 -11.19
N ASP A 58 -16.14 -15.90 -12.42
CA ASP A 58 -15.74 -17.24 -12.84
C ASP A 58 -14.26 -17.60 -12.55
N VAL A 59 -13.50 -16.71 -11.90
CA VAL A 59 -12.06 -16.94 -11.61
C VAL A 59 -11.79 -16.69 -10.14
N CYS A 60 -11.10 -17.63 -9.49
CA CYS A 60 -10.80 -17.58 -8.05
C CYS A 60 -12.06 -17.39 -7.19
N GLY A 61 -13.18 -18.01 -7.57
CA GLY A 61 -14.45 -17.90 -6.82
C GLY A 61 -15.08 -16.50 -6.83
N GLY A 62 -14.59 -15.59 -7.68
CA GLY A 62 -15.00 -14.19 -7.69
C GLY A 62 -14.11 -13.26 -6.87
N ASP A 63 -13.11 -13.79 -6.17
CA ASP A 63 -12.22 -13.02 -5.31
C ASP A 63 -11.37 -12.01 -6.11
N ALA A 64 -11.01 -10.91 -5.43
CA ALA A 64 -10.06 -9.95 -5.94
C ALA A 64 -8.71 -10.61 -6.19
N ARG A 65 -8.13 -10.38 -7.37
CA ARG A 65 -6.83 -10.93 -7.76
C ARG A 65 -6.04 -9.94 -8.60
N LEU A 66 -4.73 -10.17 -8.69
CA LEU A 66 -3.87 -9.41 -9.60
C LEU A 66 -4.18 -9.76 -11.05
N ILE A 67 -4.31 -8.74 -11.89
CA ILE A 67 -4.63 -8.85 -13.32
C ILE A 67 -3.62 -9.76 -14.02
N ARG A 68 -4.10 -10.57 -14.98
CA ARG A 68 -3.30 -11.58 -15.72
C ARG A 68 -2.69 -12.68 -14.85
N THR A 69 -3.05 -12.75 -13.57
CA THR A 69 -2.65 -13.85 -12.68
C THR A 69 -3.88 -14.58 -12.13
N ARG A 70 -3.64 -15.74 -11.53
CA ARG A 70 -4.60 -16.41 -10.63
C ARG A 70 -4.12 -16.32 -9.18
N ILE A 71 -3.55 -15.17 -8.81
CA ILE A 71 -3.03 -14.91 -7.47
C ILE A 71 -4.02 -13.99 -6.77
N PRO A 72 -4.88 -14.52 -5.88
CA PRO A 72 -5.86 -13.71 -5.17
C PRO A 72 -5.17 -12.82 -4.12
N ILE A 73 -5.76 -11.66 -3.84
CA ILE A 73 -5.21 -10.68 -2.89
C ILE A 73 -5.22 -11.25 -1.47
N TRP A 74 -6.24 -12.03 -1.11
CA TRP A 74 -6.33 -12.66 0.21
C TRP A 74 -5.17 -13.62 0.48
N LEU A 75 -4.63 -14.30 -0.54
CA LEU A 75 -3.50 -15.22 -0.40
C LEU A 75 -2.22 -14.45 -0.07
N LEU A 76 -2.00 -13.32 -0.76
CA LEU A 76 -0.86 -12.45 -0.47
C LEU A 76 -0.94 -11.92 0.97
N GLU A 77 -2.13 -11.48 1.40
CA GLU A 77 -2.33 -11.00 2.76
C GLU A 77 -2.16 -12.11 3.80
N GLN A 78 -2.61 -13.33 3.51
CA GLN A 78 -2.38 -14.49 4.37
C GLN A 78 -0.89 -14.81 4.52
N MET A 79 -0.12 -14.80 3.43
CA MET A 79 1.34 -14.99 3.48
C MET A 79 2.00 -13.90 4.32
N ARG A 80 1.57 -12.65 4.17
CA ARG A 80 2.06 -11.52 4.96
C ARG A 80 1.74 -11.69 6.45
N GLN A 81 0.54 -12.14 6.80
CA GLN A 81 0.15 -12.47 8.18
C GLN A 81 0.91 -13.66 8.75
N ALA A 82 1.28 -14.63 7.91
CA ALA A 82 2.14 -15.76 8.27
C ALA A 82 3.62 -15.38 8.44
N GLY A 83 4.00 -14.12 8.22
CA GLY A 83 5.35 -13.59 8.44
C GLY A 83 6.26 -13.65 7.22
N PHE A 84 5.74 -13.91 6.01
CA PHE A 84 6.55 -13.83 4.80
C PHE A 84 6.92 -12.37 4.49
N SER A 85 8.19 -12.12 4.19
CA SER A 85 8.62 -10.82 3.66
C SER A 85 8.17 -10.65 2.21
N GLU A 86 8.02 -9.40 1.76
CA GLU A 86 7.68 -9.09 0.37
C GLU A 86 8.69 -9.70 -0.61
N SER A 87 9.99 -9.67 -0.28
CA SER A 87 11.02 -10.34 -1.07
C SER A 87 10.76 -11.84 -1.23
N LYS A 88 10.32 -12.52 -0.17
CA LYS A 88 9.99 -13.95 -0.21
C LYS A 88 8.74 -14.24 -1.04
N ILE A 89 7.76 -13.33 -1.00
CA ILE A 89 6.56 -13.40 -1.83
C ILE A 89 6.94 -13.24 -3.31
N LEU A 90 7.78 -12.25 -3.65
CA LEU A 90 8.26 -12.03 -5.03
C LEU A 90 9.15 -13.18 -5.54
N GLU A 91 9.97 -13.78 -4.67
CA GLU A 91 10.71 -15.00 -5.02
C GLU A 91 9.78 -16.18 -5.34
N SER A 92 8.67 -16.30 -4.61
CA SER A 92 7.67 -17.37 -4.81
C SER A 92 6.82 -17.15 -6.05
N TYR A 93 6.60 -15.89 -6.43
CA TYR A 93 5.84 -15.51 -7.62
C TYR A 93 6.64 -14.53 -8.49
N PRO A 94 7.61 -15.01 -9.30
CA PRO A 94 8.51 -14.16 -10.08
C PRO A 94 7.84 -13.28 -11.14
N THR A 95 6.57 -13.57 -11.45
CA THR A 95 5.73 -12.77 -12.36
C THR A 95 5.18 -11.51 -11.69
N LEU A 96 5.23 -11.41 -10.37
CA LEU A 96 4.79 -10.25 -9.61
C LEU A 96 5.89 -9.20 -9.55
N THR A 97 5.47 -7.95 -9.52
CA THR A 97 6.34 -6.80 -9.29
C THR A 97 6.08 -6.21 -7.90
N ALA A 98 7.05 -5.45 -7.38
CA ALA A 98 6.87 -4.72 -6.13
C ALA A 98 5.69 -3.72 -6.19
N ARG A 99 5.42 -3.17 -7.37
CA ARG A 99 4.26 -2.29 -7.61
C ARG A 99 2.94 -3.03 -7.41
N ASP A 100 2.86 -4.28 -7.88
CA ASP A 100 1.65 -5.09 -7.74
C ASP A 100 1.38 -5.42 -6.26
N LEU A 101 2.43 -5.67 -5.47
CA LEU A 101 2.30 -5.86 -4.02
C LEU A 101 1.85 -4.58 -3.31
N ALA A 102 2.41 -3.42 -3.66
CA ALA A 102 2.01 -2.15 -3.07
C ALA A 102 0.52 -1.86 -3.29
N GLU A 103 0.04 -2.09 -4.51
CA GLU A 103 -1.38 -1.93 -4.87
C GLU A 103 -2.28 -2.96 -4.18
N ALA A 104 -1.81 -4.21 -4.05
CA ALA A 104 -2.50 -5.25 -3.28
C ALA A 104 -2.67 -4.85 -1.80
N TRP A 105 -1.64 -4.29 -1.16
CA TRP A 105 -1.73 -3.87 0.24
C TRP A 105 -2.65 -2.67 0.45
N GLU A 106 -2.67 -1.74 -0.50
CA GLU A 106 -3.61 -0.64 -0.47
C GLU A 106 -5.06 -1.14 -0.58
N TYR A 107 -5.30 -2.13 -1.46
CA TYR A 107 -6.61 -2.79 -1.56
C TYR A 107 -6.99 -3.47 -0.25
N VAL A 108 -6.08 -4.22 0.38
CA VAL A 108 -6.33 -4.85 1.67
C VAL A 108 -6.68 -3.84 2.76
N MET A 109 -6.04 -2.67 2.77
CA MET A 109 -6.33 -1.63 3.77
C MET A 109 -7.74 -1.05 3.61
N ILE A 110 -8.22 -0.90 2.38
CA ILE A 110 -9.55 -0.35 2.08
C ILE A 110 -10.63 -1.44 2.23
N HIS A 111 -10.34 -2.68 1.81
CA HIS A 111 -11.26 -3.81 1.74
C HIS A 111 -10.98 -4.86 2.83
N ARG A 112 -10.64 -4.42 4.04
CA ARG A 112 -10.16 -5.32 5.10
C ARG A 112 -11.15 -6.44 5.42
N ASP A 113 -12.43 -6.12 5.60
CA ASP A 113 -13.45 -7.10 6.01
C ASP A 113 -13.70 -8.17 4.92
N GLU A 114 -13.72 -7.74 3.65
CA GLU A 114 -13.81 -8.63 2.48
C GLU A 114 -12.63 -9.61 2.46
N ILE A 115 -11.41 -9.09 2.59
CA ILE A 115 -10.20 -9.91 2.58
C ILE A 115 -10.15 -10.86 3.77
N GLN A 116 -10.48 -10.41 4.98
CA GLN A 116 -10.48 -11.28 6.16
C GLN A 116 -11.51 -12.39 6.05
N LYS A 117 -12.69 -12.10 5.49
CA LYS A 117 -13.69 -13.12 5.21
C LYS A 117 -13.17 -14.15 4.20
N ALA A 118 -12.58 -13.71 3.10
CA ALA A 118 -12.00 -14.61 2.10
C ALA A 118 -10.88 -15.48 2.68
N ILE A 119 -10.02 -14.92 3.55
CA ILE A 119 -8.99 -15.68 4.27
C ILE A 119 -9.63 -16.76 5.17
N GLN A 120 -10.69 -16.44 5.91
CA GLN A 120 -11.36 -17.41 6.79
C GLN A 120 -12.03 -18.53 6.00
N GLU A 121 -12.75 -18.19 4.93
CA GLU A 121 -13.42 -19.17 4.07
C GLU A 121 -12.43 -20.14 3.43
N ASN A 122 -11.29 -19.63 2.96
CA ASN A 122 -10.24 -20.46 2.33
C ASN A 122 -9.29 -21.17 3.34
N GLN A 123 -9.43 -20.93 4.65
CA GLN A 123 -8.71 -21.66 5.70
C GLN A 123 -9.49 -22.86 6.25
N LEU A 124 -10.80 -22.90 6.01
CA LEU A 124 -11.71 -23.92 6.53
C LEU A 124 -11.92 -25.11 5.59
N ASP A 125 -11.34 -25.07 4.39
CA ASP A 125 -11.21 -26.18 3.43
C ASP A 125 -9.87 -26.93 3.61
#